data_AF-A0A2V7PQM8-F1
#
_entry.id   AF-A0A2V7PQM8-F1
#
_cell.length_a   1.000
_cell.length_b   1.000
_cell.length_c   1.000
_cell.angle_alpha   90.00
_cell.angle_beta   90.00
_cell.angle_gamma   90.00
#
_symmetry.space_group_name_H-M   'P 1'
#
loop_
_entity.id
_entity.type
_entity.pdbx_description
1 polymer ?
#
loop_
_entity_poly.entity_id
_entity_poly.type
_entity_poly.pdbx_seq_one_letter_code
_entity_poly.pdbx_strand_id
1 'polypeptide(L)'
;MNRIARHIAASALPLGLVIGAASAQAPADSAHSRYTAADVAFMQGMIAHHAQAVEMAALVAARSARPDMQLLAQRIDVSQRDEIATMQRWLRSRHQEVPVFDGGHEHHDSTGHSMLMPGMLTPEEMAELARATGPGFERLFLQGMIKHHEGALKMVAGLLASRGAAQEPQIFGFASDVDADQRAEIARMRAMLDAYPTVKREPQ
;
A
#
# COMPACT_ATOMS: atom_id res chain seq x y z
N MET A 1 15.53 72.17 69.00
CA MET A 1 16.03 73.49 68.53
C MET A 1 16.71 73.30 67.19
N ASN A 2 16.32 74.09 66.18
CA ASN A 2 16.97 74.33 64.86
C ASN A 2 17.25 73.13 63.94
N ARG A 3 17.23 73.21 62.60
CA ARG A 3 16.78 74.14 61.55
C ARG A 3 16.91 73.30 60.26
N ILE A 4 15.83 73.09 59.50
CA ILE A 4 15.66 73.56 58.11
C ILE A 4 16.96 73.67 57.30
N ALA A 5 17.11 72.80 56.29
CA ALA A 5 17.65 73.18 54.98
C ALA A 5 17.06 72.26 53.90
N ARG A 6 16.13 72.83 53.12
CA ARG A 6 15.60 72.27 51.86
C ARG A 6 16.59 72.63 50.77
N HIS A 7 17.14 71.68 50.03
CA HIS A 7 17.70 71.93 48.70
C HIS A 7 17.05 70.97 47.70
N ILE A 8 16.52 71.58 46.65
CA ILE A 8 15.87 71.00 45.49
C ILE A 8 16.96 70.57 44.51
N ALA A 9 16.89 69.35 44.00
CA ALA A 9 17.57 68.96 42.76
C ALA A 9 16.70 67.96 42.01
N ALA A 10 16.55 68.21 40.72
CA ALA A 10 15.59 67.62 39.81
C ALA A 10 16.09 66.32 39.16
N SER A 11 15.13 65.60 38.57
CA SER A 11 15.25 64.73 37.40
C SER A 11 16.15 63.50 37.48
N ALA A 12 15.52 62.32 37.42
CA ALA A 12 15.41 61.52 36.19
C ALA A 12 15.04 60.08 36.57
N LEU A 13 13.89 59.60 36.08
CA LEU A 13 13.51 58.18 36.15
C LEU A 13 14.36 57.39 35.14
N PRO A 14 15.09 56.34 35.53
CA PRO A 14 15.53 55.35 34.58
C PRO A 14 14.39 54.37 34.33
N LEU A 15 13.96 54.33 33.07
CA LEU A 15 13.08 53.34 32.48
C LEU A 15 13.73 51.95 32.69
N GLY A 16 13.24 51.20 33.67
CA GLY A 16 13.68 49.84 33.96
C GLY A 16 13.28 48.91 32.82
N LEU A 17 14.27 48.52 32.02
CA LEU A 17 14.18 47.54 30.95
C LEU A 17 13.74 46.18 31.52
N VAL A 18 12.48 45.80 31.26
CA VAL A 18 12.01 44.42 31.46
C VAL A 18 12.68 43.57 30.37
N ILE A 19 13.79 42.91 30.71
CA ILE A 19 14.34 41.83 29.88
C ILE A 19 13.45 40.61 30.12
N GLY A 20 12.36 40.54 29.36
CA GLY A 20 11.55 39.33 29.26
C GLY A 20 12.43 38.20 28.72
N ALA A 21 12.51 37.10 29.46
CA ALA A 21 13.06 35.86 28.95
C ALA A 21 12.15 35.37 27.81
N ALA A 22 12.49 35.74 26.58
CA ALA A 22 11.93 35.10 25.41
C ALA A 22 12.55 33.70 25.34
N SER A 23 11.86 32.71 25.90
CA SER A 23 12.03 31.33 25.47
C SER A 23 11.69 31.31 23.98
N ALA A 24 12.71 31.38 23.15
CA ALA A 24 12.60 31.12 21.72
C ALA A 24 12.17 29.65 21.59
N GLN A 25 10.87 29.41 21.52
CA GLN A 25 10.35 28.17 21.01
C GLN A 25 10.79 28.14 19.55
N ALA A 26 11.85 27.40 19.27
CA ALA A 26 12.26 27.15 17.90
C ALA A 26 11.04 26.63 17.13
N PRO A 27 10.81 27.07 15.88
CA PRO A 27 9.82 26.41 15.06
C PRO A 27 10.26 24.95 14.96
N ALA A 28 9.39 24.04 15.38
CA ALA A 28 9.58 22.62 15.16
C ALA A 28 9.36 22.35 13.67
N ASP A 29 10.31 22.75 12.84
CA ASP A 29 10.26 22.55 11.40
C ASP A 29 11.61 22.03 10.89
N SER A 30 11.75 20.72 11.00
CA SER A 30 12.19 19.85 9.90
C SER A 30 12.21 18.40 10.41
N ALA A 31 11.08 17.94 10.93
CA ALA A 31 10.83 16.51 10.82
C ALA A 31 10.70 16.25 9.32
N HIS A 32 11.74 15.70 8.70
CA HIS A 32 11.60 15.05 7.40
C HIS A 32 10.26 14.31 7.43
N SER A 33 9.38 14.58 6.45
CA SER A 33 8.11 13.85 6.35
C SER A 33 8.43 12.38 6.62
N ARG A 34 7.78 11.79 7.64
CA ARG A 34 8.13 10.43 8.13
C ARG A 34 7.93 9.37 7.04
N TYR A 35 7.38 9.77 5.90
CA TYR A 35 7.14 9.01 4.69
C TYR A 35 7.39 9.91 3.46
N THR A 36 7.63 9.29 2.33
CA THR A 36 7.93 9.90 1.03
C THR A 36 6.74 9.82 0.08
N ALA A 37 6.80 10.53 -1.05
CA ALA A 37 5.82 10.38 -2.12
C ALA A 37 5.78 8.95 -2.69
N ALA A 38 6.92 8.25 -2.71
CA ALA A 38 7.00 6.85 -3.13
C ALA A 38 6.25 5.92 -2.16
N ASP A 39 6.32 6.19 -0.86
CA ASP A 39 5.53 5.46 0.15
C ASP A 39 4.03 5.64 -0.08
N VAL A 40 3.57 6.87 -0.36
CA VAL A 40 2.16 7.15 -0.67
C VAL A 40 1.74 6.42 -1.95
N ALA A 41 2.51 6.55 -3.03
CA ALA A 41 2.20 5.93 -4.31
C ALA A 41 2.15 4.40 -4.21
N PHE A 42 3.06 3.80 -3.44
CA PHE A 42 3.05 2.36 -3.17
C PHE A 42 1.78 1.93 -2.45
N MET A 43 1.38 2.63 -1.38
CA MET A 43 0.18 2.27 -0.62
C MET A 43 -1.10 2.43 -1.45
N GLN A 44 -1.19 3.48 -2.27
CA GLN A 44 -2.32 3.69 -3.18
C GLN A 44 -2.38 2.63 -4.28
N GLY A 45 -1.25 2.37 -4.93
CA GLY A 45 -1.15 1.36 -5.98
C GLY A 45 -1.38 -0.06 -5.45
N MET A 46 -0.88 -0.39 -4.28
CA MET A 46 -1.05 -1.73 -3.71
C MET A 46 -2.50 -1.96 -3.25
N ILE A 47 -3.25 -0.93 -2.82
CA ILE A 47 -4.71 -1.06 -2.61
C ILE A 47 -5.42 -1.51 -3.88
N ALA A 48 -5.12 -0.85 -5.01
CA ALA A 48 -5.67 -1.17 -6.32
C ALA A 48 -5.34 -2.60 -6.76
N HIS A 49 -4.07 -2.97 -6.58
CA HIS A 49 -3.55 -4.30 -6.91
C HIS A 49 -4.27 -5.37 -6.08
N HIS A 50 -4.33 -5.21 -4.76
CA HIS A 50 -5.03 -6.15 -3.86
C HIS A 50 -6.53 -6.26 -4.15
N ALA A 51 -7.17 -5.18 -4.58
CA ALA A 51 -8.59 -5.20 -4.92
C ALA A 51 -8.88 -6.16 -6.10
N GLN A 52 -7.99 -6.26 -7.10
CA GLN A 52 -8.16 -7.21 -8.20
C GLN A 52 -7.98 -8.67 -7.73
N ALA A 53 -7.03 -8.95 -6.82
CA ALA A 53 -6.90 -10.29 -6.23
C ALA A 53 -8.18 -10.72 -5.49
N VAL A 54 -8.81 -9.81 -4.76
CA VAL A 54 -10.10 -10.03 -4.09
C VAL A 54 -11.21 -10.32 -5.10
N GLU A 55 -11.26 -9.59 -6.21
CA GLU A 55 -12.22 -9.84 -7.30
C GLU A 55 -12.01 -11.23 -7.92
N MET A 56 -10.77 -11.59 -8.23
CA MET A 56 -10.42 -12.92 -8.75
C MET A 56 -10.83 -14.03 -7.77
N ALA A 57 -10.54 -13.87 -6.48
CA ALA A 57 -10.87 -14.85 -5.44
C ALA A 57 -12.39 -15.07 -5.32
N ALA A 58 -13.19 -14.03 -5.47
CA ALA A 58 -14.65 -14.11 -5.41
C ALA A 58 -15.25 -14.99 -6.53
N LEU A 59 -14.53 -15.19 -7.65
CA LEU A 59 -15.00 -16.04 -8.76
C LEU A 59 -14.97 -17.54 -8.42
N VAL A 60 -14.15 -17.97 -7.45
CA VAL A 60 -13.81 -19.38 -7.20
C VAL A 60 -15.00 -20.17 -6.68
N ALA A 61 -15.81 -19.60 -5.78
CA ALA A 61 -16.96 -20.27 -5.16
C ALA A 61 -17.96 -20.85 -6.19
N ALA A 62 -18.16 -20.13 -7.30
CA ALA A 62 -19.09 -20.54 -8.35
C ALA A 62 -18.45 -21.41 -9.47
N ARG A 63 -17.12 -21.53 -9.51
CA ARG A 63 -16.40 -22.05 -10.68
C ARG A 63 -15.52 -23.27 -10.42
N SER A 64 -15.20 -23.57 -9.16
CA SER A 64 -14.46 -24.79 -8.78
C SER A 64 -15.15 -25.50 -7.62
N ALA A 65 -15.24 -26.82 -7.69
CA ALA A 65 -15.69 -27.65 -6.56
C ALA A 65 -14.53 -28.17 -5.71
N ARG A 66 -13.28 -27.85 -6.05
CA ARG A 66 -12.11 -28.38 -5.35
C ARG A 66 -11.91 -27.72 -3.98
N PRO A 67 -11.84 -28.49 -2.88
CA PRO A 67 -11.68 -27.91 -1.55
C PRO A 67 -10.40 -27.07 -1.37
N ASP A 68 -9.31 -27.45 -2.03
CA ASP A 68 -8.04 -26.70 -1.96
C ASP A 68 -8.09 -25.36 -2.68
N MET A 69 -8.81 -25.27 -3.81
CA MET A 69 -9.10 -24.00 -4.50
C MET A 69 -9.97 -23.08 -3.63
N GLN A 70 -11.02 -23.62 -3.01
CA GLN A 70 -11.88 -22.85 -2.10
C GLN A 70 -11.09 -22.29 -0.91
N LEU A 71 -10.23 -23.12 -0.31
CA LEU A 71 -9.38 -22.70 0.81
C LEU A 71 -8.35 -21.63 0.39
N LEU A 72 -7.72 -21.79 -0.78
CA LEU A 72 -6.79 -20.79 -1.31
C LEU A 72 -7.51 -19.44 -1.51
N ALA A 73 -8.66 -19.45 -2.17
CA ALA A 73 -9.43 -18.23 -2.44
C ALA A 73 -9.86 -17.51 -1.15
N GLN A 74 -10.31 -18.26 -0.14
CA GLN A 74 -10.68 -17.69 1.15
C GLN A 74 -9.48 -17.05 1.86
N ARG A 75 -8.31 -17.69 1.82
CA ARG A 75 -7.10 -17.13 2.43
C ARG A 75 -6.70 -15.82 1.78
N ILE A 76 -6.67 -15.79 0.44
CA ILE A 76 -6.38 -14.59 -0.35
C ILE A 76 -7.41 -13.49 -0.04
N ASP A 77 -8.71 -13.78 -0.07
CA ASP A 77 -9.74 -12.77 0.19
C ASP A 77 -9.57 -12.13 1.58
N VAL A 78 -9.30 -12.94 2.62
CA VAL A 78 -9.12 -12.44 3.98
C VAL A 78 -7.84 -11.62 4.11
N SER A 79 -6.68 -12.17 3.71
CA SER A 79 -5.40 -11.47 3.88
C SER A 79 -5.36 -10.16 3.11
N GLN A 80 -5.78 -10.18 1.83
CA GLN A 80 -5.73 -9.02 0.95
C GLN A 80 -6.68 -7.91 1.45
N ARG A 81 -7.84 -8.25 2.02
CA ARG A 81 -8.75 -7.25 2.64
C ARG A 81 -8.16 -6.62 3.90
N ASP A 82 -7.50 -7.41 4.75
CA ASP A 82 -6.86 -6.90 5.96
C ASP A 82 -5.68 -5.97 5.63
N GLU A 83 -4.92 -6.32 4.59
CA GLU A 83 -3.84 -5.49 4.05
C GLU A 83 -4.38 -4.20 3.41
N ILE A 84 -5.45 -4.25 2.62
CA ILE A 84 -6.17 -3.05 2.13
C ILE A 84 -6.55 -2.16 3.30
N ALA A 85 -7.16 -2.70 4.35
CA ALA A 85 -7.57 -1.91 5.51
C ALA A 85 -6.36 -1.26 6.21
N THR A 86 -5.21 -1.95 6.25
CA THR A 86 -3.95 -1.40 6.78
C THR A 86 -3.45 -0.23 5.95
N MET A 87 -3.41 -0.36 4.63
CA MET A 87 -2.98 0.69 3.72
C MET A 87 -3.90 1.91 3.79
N GLN A 88 -5.21 1.69 3.81
CA GLN A 88 -6.20 2.77 3.96
C GLN A 88 -6.02 3.53 5.29
N ARG A 89 -5.80 2.83 6.41
CA ARG A 89 -5.53 3.47 7.71
C ARG A 89 -4.24 4.30 7.66
N TRP A 90 -3.18 3.75 7.06
CA TRP A 90 -1.90 4.44 6.91
C TRP A 90 -2.07 5.76 6.13
N LEU A 91 -2.78 5.73 4.99
CA LEU A 91 -3.08 6.91 4.16
C LEU A 91 -3.93 7.94 4.92
N ARG A 92 -5.05 7.51 5.53
CA ARG A 92 -5.97 8.42 6.27
C ARG A 92 -5.26 9.15 7.41
N SER A 93 -4.43 8.43 8.19
CA SER A 93 -3.69 9.02 9.31
C SER A 93 -2.66 10.07 8.89
N ARG A 94 -2.32 10.14 7.60
CA ARG A 94 -1.39 11.10 6.99
C ARG A 94 -2.10 12.12 6.09
N HIS A 95 -3.43 12.16 6.13
CA HIS A 95 -4.28 13.02 5.28
C HIS A 95 -4.03 12.82 3.77
N GLN A 96 -3.62 11.62 3.37
CA GLN A 96 -3.44 11.26 1.97
C GLN A 96 -4.74 10.73 1.38
N GLU A 97 -4.86 10.86 0.06
CA GLU A 97 -5.99 10.31 -0.69
C GLU A 97 -6.02 8.78 -0.56
N VAL A 98 -7.20 8.25 -0.26
CA VAL A 98 -7.47 6.82 -0.27
C VAL A 98 -8.24 6.49 -1.55
N PRO A 99 -7.66 5.73 -2.48
CA PRO A 99 -8.36 5.36 -3.70
C PRO A 99 -9.59 4.51 -3.36
N VAL A 100 -10.70 4.81 -4.00
CA VAL A 100 -11.91 3.99 -3.99
C VAL A 100 -11.85 3.11 -5.23
N PHE A 101 -11.78 1.79 -5.05
CA PHE A 101 -11.85 0.84 -6.15
C PHE A 101 -13.25 0.27 -6.25
N ASP A 102 -13.97 0.64 -7.31
CA ASP A 102 -15.31 0.18 -7.66
C ASP A 102 -15.31 -0.78 -8.87
N GLY A 103 -14.15 -1.37 -9.19
CA GLY A 103 -14.03 -2.48 -10.13
C GLY A 103 -14.01 -2.11 -11.61
N GLY A 104 -13.61 -0.89 -12.00
CA GLY A 104 -13.53 -0.59 -13.44
C GLY A 104 -12.95 0.73 -13.93
N HIS A 105 -12.43 1.61 -13.08
CA HIS A 105 -11.90 2.89 -13.56
C HIS A 105 -10.37 2.90 -13.64
N GLU A 106 -9.86 2.60 -14.83
CA GLU A 106 -8.46 2.83 -15.20
C GLU A 106 -8.12 4.32 -15.07
N HIS A 107 -7.01 4.63 -14.39
CA HIS A 107 -6.39 5.93 -14.51
C HIS A 107 -5.74 6.02 -15.90
N HIS A 108 -6.49 6.51 -16.87
CA HIS A 108 -5.92 6.88 -18.17
C HIS A 108 -4.91 8.00 -17.96
N ASP A 109 -3.68 7.79 -18.42
CA ASP A 109 -2.77 8.92 -18.60
C ASP A 109 -3.23 9.79 -19.78
N SER A 110 -2.68 11.00 -19.87
CA SER A 110 -3.00 11.96 -20.95
C SER A 110 -2.58 11.50 -22.35
N THR A 111 -1.93 10.33 -22.47
CA THR A 111 -1.53 9.71 -23.75
C THR A 111 -2.42 8.53 -24.15
N GLY A 112 -3.44 8.19 -23.35
CA GLY A 112 -4.38 7.11 -23.69
C GLY A 112 -3.80 5.71 -23.52
N HIS A 113 -2.65 5.58 -22.84
CA HIS A 113 -2.09 4.28 -22.48
C HIS A 113 -2.39 4.01 -21.01
N SER A 114 -3.25 3.03 -20.74
CA SER A 114 -3.35 2.44 -19.41
C SER A 114 -2.06 1.67 -19.14
N MET A 115 -1.12 2.29 -18.43
CA MET A 115 0.04 1.58 -17.90
C MET A 115 -0.44 0.74 -16.72
N LEU A 116 -0.95 -0.45 -17.01
CA LEU A 116 -1.34 -1.42 -15.99
C LEU A 116 -0.18 -1.63 -15.01
N MET A 117 -0.48 -1.61 -13.71
CA MET A 117 0.53 -1.95 -12.71
C MET A 117 1.08 -3.35 -12.97
N PRO A 118 2.36 -3.61 -12.62
CA PRO A 118 2.96 -4.91 -12.86
C PRO A 118 2.10 -6.05 -12.31
N GLY A 119 1.87 -7.08 -13.11
CA GLY A 119 1.16 -8.30 -12.68
C GLY A 119 -0.37 -8.26 -12.76
N MET A 120 -1.00 -7.08 -12.85
CA MET A 120 -2.44 -6.96 -13.04
C MET A 120 -2.92 -7.79 -14.23
N LEU A 121 -4.08 -8.44 -14.09
CA LEU A 121 -4.80 -9.02 -15.20
C LEU A 121 -5.43 -7.90 -16.03
N THR A 122 -5.35 -8.01 -17.35
CA THR A 122 -6.07 -7.10 -18.25
C THR A 122 -7.58 -7.35 -18.17
N PRO A 123 -8.42 -6.41 -18.65
CA PRO A 123 -9.87 -6.65 -18.76
C PRO A 123 -10.21 -7.94 -19.53
N GLU A 124 -9.47 -8.24 -20.59
CA GLU A 124 -9.65 -9.47 -21.39
C GLU A 124 -9.29 -10.73 -20.59
N GLU A 125 -8.19 -10.71 -19.84
CA GLU A 125 -7.78 -11.82 -18.98
C GLU A 125 -8.81 -12.05 -17.84
N MET A 126 -9.31 -10.98 -17.22
CA MET A 126 -10.39 -11.05 -16.23
C MET A 126 -11.69 -11.60 -16.84
N ALA A 127 -12.06 -11.17 -18.06
CA ALA A 127 -13.22 -11.68 -18.76
C ALA A 127 -13.08 -13.15 -19.20
N GLU A 128 -11.86 -13.59 -19.54
CA GLU A 128 -11.57 -14.99 -19.80
C GLU A 128 -11.71 -15.83 -18.52
N LEU A 129 -11.07 -15.40 -17.43
CA LEU A 129 -11.16 -16.03 -16.11
C LEU A 129 -12.62 -16.15 -15.66
N ALA A 130 -13.42 -15.09 -15.81
CA ALA A 130 -14.81 -15.06 -15.41
C ALA A 130 -15.70 -16.01 -16.24
N ARG A 131 -15.35 -16.30 -17.49
CA ARG A 131 -16.11 -17.23 -18.36
C ARG A 131 -15.73 -18.70 -18.15
N ALA A 132 -14.53 -18.96 -17.66
CA ALA A 132 -14.05 -20.32 -17.46
C ALA A 132 -14.74 -21.01 -16.27
N THR A 133 -14.79 -22.33 -16.30
CA THR A 133 -15.25 -23.18 -15.17
C THR A 133 -14.38 -24.44 -15.04
N GLY A 134 -14.48 -25.12 -13.90
CA GLY A 134 -13.82 -26.40 -13.65
C GLY A 134 -12.30 -26.34 -13.84
N PRO A 135 -11.66 -27.40 -14.37
CA PRO A 135 -10.20 -27.44 -14.51
C PRO A 135 -9.60 -26.33 -15.39
N GLY A 136 -10.38 -25.77 -16.33
CA GLY A 136 -9.96 -24.63 -17.14
C GLY A 136 -9.87 -23.35 -16.31
N PHE A 137 -10.91 -23.08 -15.53
CA PHE A 137 -10.93 -21.94 -14.59
C PHE A 137 -9.79 -22.03 -13.59
N GLU A 138 -9.60 -23.20 -13.00
CA GLU A 138 -8.61 -23.35 -11.92
C GLU A 138 -7.18 -23.10 -12.42
N ARG A 139 -6.84 -23.54 -13.64
CA ARG A 139 -5.54 -23.22 -14.25
C ARG A 139 -5.39 -21.72 -14.52
N LEU A 140 -6.41 -21.09 -15.11
CA LEU A 140 -6.39 -19.65 -15.37
C LEU A 140 -6.28 -18.85 -14.07
N PHE A 141 -7.00 -19.24 -13.02
CA PHE A 141 -6.94 -18.61 -11.70
C PHE A 141 -5.53 -18.72 -11.12
N LEU A 142 -4.95 -19.92 -11.07
CA LEU A 142 -3.62 -20.12 -10.49
C LEU A 142 -2.54 -19.38 -11.28
N GLN A 143 -2.58 -19.45 -12.62
CA GLN A 143 -1.63 -18.74 -13.49
C GLN A 143 -1.76 -17.22 -13.34
N GLY A 144 -3.00 -16.72 -13.37
CA GLY A 144 -3.29 -15.30 -13.18
C GLY A 144 -2.86 -14.80 -11.82
N MET A 145 -3.18 -15.53 -10.75
CA MET A 145 -2.84 -15.12 -9.39
C MET A 145 -1.32 -15.21 -9.13
N ILE A 146 -0.60 -16.16 -9.74
CA ILE A 146 0.87 -16.16 -9.72
C ILE A 146 1.43 -14.91 -10.42
N LYS A 147 0.96 -14.60 -11.63
CA LYS A 147 1.36 -13.39 -12.37
C LYS A 147 1.11 -12.13 -11.53
N HIS A 148 -0.05 -12.06 -10.90
CA HIS A 148 -0.46 -10.96 -10.04
C HIS A 148 0.48 -10.82 -8.84
N HIS A 149 0.72 -11.89 -8.09
CA HIS A 149 1.65 -11.85 -6.94
C HIS A 149 3.08 -11.50 -7.33
N GLU A 150 3.58 -11.99 -8.47
CA GLU A 150 4.88 -11.58 -9.01
C GLU A 150 4.92 -10.06 -9.34
N GLY A 151 3.77 -9.47 -9.68
CA GLY A 151 3.56 -8.03 -9.78
C GLY A 151 3.76 -7.30 -8.47
N ALA A 152 3.12 -7.76 -7.40
CA ALA A 152 3.28 -7.21 -6.06
C ALA A 152 4.76 -7.23 -5.59
N LEU A 153 5.49 -8.32 -5.86
CA LEU A 153 6.92 -8.41 -5.55
C LEU A 153 7.75 -7.34 -6.30
N LYS A 154 7.40 -7.04 -7.56
CA LYS A 154 8.05 -5.95 -8.33
C LYS A 154 7.73 -4.58 -7.74
N MET A 155 6.51 -4.37 -7.28
CA MET A 155 6.10 -3.11 -6.62
C MET A 155 6.87 -2.91 -5.31
N VAL A 156 7.01 -3.95 -4.49
CA VAL A 156 7.83 -3.91 -3.26
C VAL A 156 9.30 -3.61 -3.61
N ALA A 157 9.87 -4.28 -4.61
CA ALA A 157 11.23 -4.00 -5.06
C ALA A 157 11.40 -2.53 -5.53
N GLY A 158 10.41 -1.99 -6.25
CA GLY A 158 10.39 -0.60 -6.69
C GLY A 158 10.33 0.40 -5.53
N LEU A 159 9.54 0.10 -4.50
CA LEU A 159 9.52 0.89 -3.26
C LEU A 159 10.89 0.90 -2.60
N LEU A 160 11.49 -0.27 -2.37
CA LEU A 160 12.78 -0.39 -1.68
C LEU A 160 13.96 0.21 -2.47
N ALA A 161 13.85 0.27 -3.80
CA ALA A 161 14.82 0.95 -4.65
C ALA A 161 14.66 2.48 -4.67
N SER A 162 13.54 3.01 -4.18
CA SER A 162 13.26 4.44 -4.21
C SER A 162 14.01 5.17 -3.10
N ARG A 163 14.74 6.23 -3.47
CA ARG A 163 15.61 6.97 -2.54
C ARG A 163 14.82 7.52 -1.36
N GLY A 164 15.15 7.05 -0.16
CA GLY A 164 14.57 7.53 1.09
C GLY A 164 13.17 6.99 1.39
N ALA A 165 12.62 6.14 0.53
CA ALA A 165 11.36 5.44 0.78
C ALA A 165 11.57 4.28 1.75
N ALA A 166 10.48 3.75 2.30
CA ALA A 166 10.43 2.64 3.22
C ALA A 166 11.29 2.79 4.50
N GLN A 167 11.55 4.02 4.95
CA GLN A 167 12.36 4.29 6.14
C GLN A 167 11.55 4.24 7.44
N GLU A 168 10.23 4.38 7.34
CA GLU A 168 9.35 4.23 8.50
C GLU A 168 9.15 2.73 8.83
N PRO A 169 9.32 2.32 10.10
CA PRO A 169 9.17 0.90 10.49
C PRO A 169 7.83 0.28 10.08
N GLN A 170 6.75 1.07 10.08
CA GLN A 170 5.43 0.58 9.71
C GLN A 170 5.34 0.18 8.23
N ILE A 171 5.84 1.01 7.30
CA ILE A 171 5.78 0.69 5.88
C ILE A 171 6.83 -0.36 5.50
N PHE A 172 8.00 -0.33 6.13
CA PHE A 172 9.03 -1.36 5.92
C PHE A 172 8.52 -2.73 6.36
N GLY A 173 7.89 -2.81 7.54
CA GLY A 173 7.25 -4.03 8.03
C GLY A 173 6.18 -4.52 7.06
N PHE A 174 5.24 -3.65 6.70
CA PHE A 174 4.18 -3.99 5.74
C PHE A 174 4.74 -4.50 4.40
N ALA A 175 5.72 -3.81 3.80
CA ALA A 175 6.31 -4.24 2.53
C ALA A 175 7.06 -5.58 2.65
N SER A 176 7.70 -5.84 3.80
CA SER A 176 8.37 -7.11 4.09
C SER A 176 7.38 -8.26 4.26
N ASP A 177 6.25 -8.01 4.95
CA ASP A 177 5.18 -8.98 5.13
C ASP A 177 4.56 -9.35 3.77
N VAL A 178 4.25 -8.36 2.94
CA VAL A 178 3.78 -8.58 1.56
C VAL A 178 4.78 -9.41 0.74
N ASP A 179 6.08 -9.10 0.77
CA ASP A 179 7.07 -9.90 0.02
C ASP A 179 7.11 -11.36 0.50
N ALA A 180 7.08 -11.60 1.81
CA ALA A 180 7.12 -12.93 2.38
C ALA A 180 5.85 -13.75 2.07
N ASP A 181 4.68 -13.18 2.30
CA ASP A 181 3.40 -13.85 2.12
C ASP A 181 3.14 -14.15 0.64
N GLN A 182 3.39 -13.18 -0.25
CA GLN A 182 3.19 -13.38 -1.69
C GLN A 182 4.13 -14.46 -2.25
N ARG A 183 5.37 -14.57 -1.78
CA ARG A 183 6.27 -15.67 -2.16
C ARG A 183 5.76 -17.03 -1.70
N ALA A 184 5.26 -17.12 -0.47
CA ALA A 184 4.70 -18.36 0.07
C ALA A 184 3.46 -18.80 -0.71
N GLU A 185 2.59 -17.86 -1.08
CA GLU A 185 1.41 -18.13 -1.89
C GLU A 185 1.77 -18.53 -3.33
N ILE A 186 2.74 -17.87 -3.97
CA ILE A 186 3.26 -18.29 -5.30
C ILE A 186 3.75 -19.73 -5.24
N ALA A 187 4.54 -20.10 -4.23
CA ALA A 187 5.06 -21.47 -4.10
C ALA A 187 3.92 -22.49 -3.97
N ARG A 188 2.89 -22.17 -3.18
CA ARG A 188 1.69 -23.02 -3.03
C ARG A 188 0.93 -23.16 -4.36
N MET A 189 0.69 -22.05 -5.07
CA MET A 189 -0.05 -22.07 -6.33
C MET A 189 0.69 -22.83 -7.42
N ARG A 190 2.03 -22.72 -7.49
CA ARG A 190 2.86 -23.52 -8.40
C ARG A 190 2.75 -25.01 -8.10
N ALA A 191 2.82 -25.40 -6.82
CA ALA A 191 2.61 -26.80 -6.43
C ALA A 191 1.21 -27.30 -6.80
N MET A 192 0.17 -26.46 -6.69
CA MET A 192 -1.19 -26.79 -7.13
C MET A 192 -1.29 -26.97 -8.65
N LEU A 193 -0.59 -26.14 -9.44
CA LEU A 193 -0.49 -26.27 -10.90
C LEU A 193 0.21 -27.57 -11.31
N ASP A 194 1.34 -27.89 -10.69
CA ASP A 194 2.12 -29.09 -10.99
C ASP A 194 1.36 -30.38 -10.65
N ALA A 195 0.41 -30.31 -9.71
CA ALA A 195 -0.47 -31.42 -9.37
C ALA A 195 -1.60 -31.66 -10.39
N TYR A 196 -1.79 -30.79 -11.40
CA TYR A 196 -2.73 -31.09 -12.48
C TYR A 196 -2.20 -32.21 -13.36
N PRO A 197 -3.03 -33.20 -13.73
CA PRO A 197 -2.64 -34.20 -14.70
C PRO A 197 -2.20 -33.50 -15.99
N THR A 198 -0.94 -33.65 -16.37
CA THR A 198 -0.52 -33.29 -17.71
C THR A 198 -1.32 -34.16 -18.67
N VAL A 199 -1.97 -33.53 -19.66
CA VAL A 199 -2.59 -34.29 -20.74
C VAL A 199 -1.47 -35.13 -21.35
N LYS A 200 -1.48 -36.44 -21.13
CA LYS A 200 -0.64 -37.36 -21.91
C LYS A 200 -1.05 -37.12 -23.35
N ARG A 201 -0.18 -36.49 -24.14
CA ARG A 201 -0.33 -36.52 -25.59
C ARG A 201 -0.24 -37.99 -25.96
N GLU A 202 -1.34 -38.57 -26.42
CA GLU A 202 -1.27 -39.87 -27.06
C GLU A 202 -0.33 -39.76 -28.28
N PRO A 203 0.59 -40.71 -28.48
CA PRO A 203 1.34 -40.76 -29.72
C PRO A 203 0.34 -41.01 -30.86
N GLN A 204 0.38 -40.13 -31.87
CA GLN A 204 -0.28 -40.35 -33.17
C GLN A 204 0.36 -41.54 -33.89
#